data_AF-A0A7H4N5E3-F1
#
_entry.id   AF-A0A7H4N5E3-F1
#
_cell.length_a   1.000
_cell.length_b   1.000
_cell.length_c   1.000
_cell.angle_alpha   90.00
_cell.angle_beta   90.00
_cell.angle_gamma   90.00
#
_symmetry.space_group_name_H-M   'P 1'
#
loop_
_entity.id
_entity.type
_entity.pdbx_description
1 polymer ?
#
loop_
_entity_poly.entity_id
_entity_poly.type
_entity_poly.pdbx_seq_one_letter_code
_entity_poly.pdbx_strand_id
1 'polypeptide(L)'
;MKRIDRVYHWLLEHADKMSWHEMCLQRGFKTHDIADGLRILRNNVSFELGNLLRMQQIVKVKGRPIAYIPKVSVERALGIALSEVEFDSFDALNALVSPGGGVAAQAPADSRVSEHRSADPFSLLIGFDGSLKTQVEQAKAAILYPPSSLHTLITGPTGVGKSLFASVMFNYACFVGRFDAKKPFIVFNCADYAMNPQLLMAHIFWSYQGGVYRRRRGQRGIG
;
A
#
# COMPACT_ATOMS: atom_id res chain seq x y z
N MET A 1 21.38 -13.15 31.11
CA MET A 1 20.99 -12.76 29.74
C MET A 1 21.25 -11.28 29.55
N LYS A 2 21.96 -10.88 28.48
CA LYS A 2 22.16 -9.46 28.18
C LYS A 2 20.86 -8.88 27.62
N ARG A 3 20.71 -7.56 27.69
CA ARG A 3 19.51 -6.85 27.22
C ARG A 3 19.29 -7.03 25.71
N ILE A 4 20.37 -7.07 24.93
CA ILE A 4 20.34 -7.35 23.49
C ILE A 4 19.74 -8.73 23.19
N ASP A 5 20.12 -9.76 23.95
CA ASP A 5 19.62 -11.13 23.80
C ASP A 5 18.10 -11.17 24.05
N ARG A 6 17.62 -10.43 25.05
CA ARG A 6 16.18 -10.32 25.33
C ARG A 6 15.39 -9.73 24.17
N VAL A 7 15.91 -8.68 23.53
CA VAL A 7 15.27 -8.04 22.38
C VAL A 7 15.24 -9.00 21.18
N TYR A 8 16.35 -9.70 20.94
CA TYR A 8 16.43 -10.66 19.84
C TYR A 8 15.52 -11.88 20.06
N HIS A 9 15.51 -12.46 21.27
CA HIS A 9 14.62 -13.57 21.61
C HIS A 9 13.15 -13.20 21.50
N TRP A 10 12.78 -12.00 21.94
CA TRP A 10 11.40 -11.53 21.77
C TRP A 10 10.99 -11.48 20.30
N LEU A 11 11.87 -11.00 19.42
CA LEU A 11 11.61 -10.97 17.97
C LEU A 11 11.48 -12.38 17.39
N LEU A 12 12.32 -13.33 17.80
CA LEU A 12 12.23 -14.72 17.36
C LEU A 12 10.92 -15.39 17.82
N GLU A 13 10.56 -15.26 19.10
CA GLU A 13 9.33 -15.85 19.63
C GLU A 13 8.07 -15.31 18.95
N HIS A 14 8.03 -14.03 18.62
CA HIS A 14 6.89 -13.43 17.94
C HIS A 14 6.89 -13.73 16.44
N ALA A 15 8.07 -13.89 15.82
CA ALA A 15 8.18 -14.31 14.44
C ALA A 15 7.83 -15.80 14.25
N ASP A 16 8.20 -16.68 15.18
CA ASP A 16 7.88 -18.12 15.10
C ASP A 16 6.37 -18.39 15.34
N LYS A 17 5.66 -17.50 16.06
CA LYS A 17 4.21 -17.59 16.28
C LYS A 17 3.37 -17.12 15.09
N MET A 18 3.97 -16.47 14.11
CA MET A 18 3.28 -15.88 12.97
C MET A 18 3.80 -16.46 11.66
N SER A 19 2.91 -16.70 10.71
CA SER A 19 3.33 -17.04 9.35
C SER A 19 3.98 -15.83 8.67
N TRP A 20 4.84 -16.07 7.67
CA TRP A 20 5.41 -15.00 6.84
C TRP A 20 4.32 -14.05 6.31
N HIS A 21 3.18 -14.60 5.88
CA HIS A 21 2.02 -13.85 5.40
C HIS A 21 1.43 -12.91 6.47
N GLU A 22 1.34 -13.34 7.72
CA GLU A 22 0.90 -12.50 8.85
C GLU A 22 1.92 -11.41 9.19
N MET A 23 3.21 -11.74 9.13
CA MET A 23 4.28 -10.74 9.27
C MET A 23 4.22 -9.69 8.15
N CYS A 24 3.80 -10.09 6.95
CA CYS A 24 3.53 -9.18 5.85
C CYS A 24 2.35 -8.25 6.10
N LEU A 25 1.25 -8.80 6.62
CA LEU A 25 0.06 -8.04 6.98
C LEU A 25 0.33 -7.03 8.09
N GLN A 26 1.12 -7.40 9.10
CA GLN A 26 1.49 -6.51 10.20
C GLN A 26 2.65 -5.56 9.89
N ARG A 27 3.32 -5.74 8.75
CA ARG A 27 4.50 -4.97 8.31
C ARG A 27 5.65 -5.03 9.33
N GLY A 28 5.95 -6.21 9.86
CA GLY A 28 7.05 -6.46 10.81
C GLY A 28 6.86 -5.86 12.22
N PHE A 29 7.90 -5.94 13.05
CA PHE A 29 7.83 -5.50 14.46
C PHE A 29 8.34 -4.08 14.65
N LYS A 30 7.56 -3.22 15.31
CA LYS A 30 7.94 -1.83 15.55
C LYS A 30 8.65 -1.71 16.90
N THR A 31 9.48 -0.69 17.03
CA THR A 31 10.20 -0.40 18.29
C THR A 31 9.26 -0.23 19.48
N HIS A 32 8.06 0.32 19.27
CA HIS A 32 7.07 0.51 20.33
C HIS A 32 6.53 -0.83 20.84
N ASP A 33 6.13 -1.73 19.94
CA ASP A 33 5.57 -3.04 20.30
C ASP A 33 6.58 -3.88 21.10
N ILE A 34 7.86 -3.81 20.71
CA ILE A 34 8.97 -4.48 21.39
C ILE A 34 9.21 -3.88 22.79
N ALA A 35 9.16 -2.54 22.91
CA ALA A 35 9.35 -1.85 24.18
C ALA A 35 8.26 -2.20 25.20
N ASP A 36 7.01 -2.24 24.74
CA ASP A 36 5.85 -2.59 25.56
C ASP A 36 5.90 -4.06 25.99
N GLY A 37 6.21 -4.96 25.06
CA GLY A 37 6.32 -6.39 25.33
C GLY A 37 7.43 -6.75 26.32
N LEU A 38 8.55 -6.02 26.29
CA LEU A 38 9.69 -6.25 27.19
C LEU A 38 9.69 -5.36 28.44
N ARG A 39 8.74 -4.43 28.56
CA ARG A 39 8.67 -3.39 29.61
C ARG A 39 10.00 -2.65 29.80
N ILE A 40 10.64 -2.26 28.70
CA ILE A 40 11.89 -1.49 28.71
C ILE A 40 11.72 -0.19 27.91
N LEU A 41 12.50 0.83 28.26
CA LEU A 41 12.44 2.13 27.57
C LEU A 41 12.70 1.98 26.07
N ARG A 42 11.89 2.65 25.25
CA ARG A 42 12.04 2.69 23.78
C ARG A 42 13.45 3.03 23.33
N ASN A 43 14.13 3.96 24.02
CA ASN A 43 15.50 4.35 23.69
C ASN A 43 16.49 3.18 23.83
N ASN A 44 16.29 2.33 24.83
CA ASN A 44 17.09 1.12 25.01
C ASN A 44 16.80 0.10 23.91
N VAL A 45 15.54 -0.05 23.50
CA VAL A 45 15.17 -0.93 22.38
C VAL A 45 15.80 -0.45 21.07
N SER A 46 15.67 0.84 20.74
CA SER A 46 16.30 1.43 19.55
C SER A 46 17.81 1.20 19.52
N PHE A 47 18.46 1.36 20.67
CA PHE A 47 19.90 1.12 20.80
C PHE A 47 20.25 -0.35 20.53
N GLU A 48 19.54 -1.29 21.14
CA GLU A 48 19.81 -2.72 20.91
C GLU A 48 19.45 -3.18 19.49
N LEU A 49 18.38 -2.68 18.90
CA LEU A 49 18.05 -2.94 17.49
C LEU A 49 19.15 -2.42 16.56
N GLY A 50 19.74 -1.27 16.87
CA GLY A 50 20.91 -0.76 16.15
C GLY A 50 22.11 -1.71 16.24
N ASN A 51 22.37 -2.28 17.42
CA ASN A 51 23.45 -3.26 17.61
C ASN A 51 23.16 -4.56 16.85
N LEU A 52 21.92 -5.06 16.90
CA LEU A 52 21.49 -6.26 16.18
C LEU A 52 21.57 -6.09 14.65
N LEU A 53 21.32 -4.87 14.15
CA LEU A 53 21.46 -4.54 12.74
C LEU A 53 22.94 -4.53 12.31
N ARG A 54 23.84 -4.00 13.15
CA ARG A 54 25.30 -4.07 12.92
C ARG A 54 25.82 -5.51 12.92
N MET A 55 25.21 -6.38 13.73
CA MET A 55 25.48 -7.82 13.75
C MET A 55 24.79 -8.58 12.62
N GLN A 56 24.03 -7.89 11.75
CA GLN A 56 23.26 -8.48 10.64
C GLN A 56 22.30 -9.60 11.05
N GLN A 57 21.81 -9.60 12.29
CA GLN A 57 20.88 -10.62 12.79
C GLN A 57 19.41 -10.27 12.52
N ILE A 58 19.14 -9.01 12.21
CA ILE A 58 17.81 -8.50 11.90
C ILE A 58 17.84 -7.70 10.60
N VAL A 59 16.68 -7.64 9.96
CA VAL A 59 16.37 -6.85 8.79
C VAL A 59 15.56 -5.63 9.22
N LYS A 60 15.94 -4.46 8.72
CA LYS A 60 15.25 -3.18 8.93
C LYS A 60 14.49 -2.81 7.66
N VAL A 61 13.20 -2.56 7.81
CA VAL A 61 12.35 -2.04 6.73
C VAL A 61 12.02 -0.59 7.04
N LYS A 62 12.49 0.31 6.18
CA LYS A 62 12.17 1.73 6.26
C LYS A 62 10.69 1.92 5.95
N GLY A 63 10.06 2.74 6.77
CA GLY A 63 8.62 2.94 6.74
C GLY A 63 8.21 3.93 7.83
N ARG A 64 6.92 4.27 7.85
CA ARG A 64 6.31 5.06 8.92
C ARG A 64 5.20 4.23 9.55
N PRO A 65 5.46 3.54 10.69
CA PRO A 65 6.72 3.47 11.45
C PRO A 65 7.75 2.48 10.87
N ILE A 66 9.02 2.60 11.28
CA ILE A 66 10.11 1.66 10.91
C ILE A 66 9.86 0.32 11.59
N ALA A 67 10.07 -0.76 10.83
CA ALA A 67 9.88 -2.12 11.30
C ALA A 67 11.15 -2.95 11.22
N TYR A 68 11.20 -3.99 12.05
CA TYR A 68 12.33 -4.89 12.19
C TYR A 68 11.84 -6.34 12.15
N ILE A 69 12.59 -7.21 11.49
CA ILE A 69 12.28 -8.64 11.32
C ILE A 69 13.56 -9.45 11.55
N PRO A 70 13.53 -10.60 12.26
CA PRO A 70 14.69 -11.48 12.33
C PRO A 70 15.14 -11.94 10.94
N LYS A 71 16.45 -11.83 10.65
CA LYS A 71 17.01 -12.26 9.36
C LYS A 71 16.69 -13.74 9.09
N VAL A 72 16.83 -14.58 10.11
CA VAL A 72 16.54 -16.02 10.04
C VAL A 72 15.11 -16.28 9.58
N SER A 73 14.12 -15.50 10.04
CA SER A 73 12.73 -15.66 9.63
C SER A 73 12.52 -15.31 8.15
N VAL A 74 13.22 -14.27 7.66
CA VAL A 74 13.19 -13.90 6.24
C VAL A 74 13.90 -14.95 5.38
N GLU A 75 15.08 -15.41 5.79
CA GLU A 75 15.85 -16.43 5.05
C GLU A 75 15.12 -17.75 4.97
N ARG A 76 14.44 -18.17 6.05
CA ARG A 76 13.56 -19.35 6.03
C ARG A 76 12.40 -19.18 5.05
N ALA A 77 11.80 -17.99 4.98
CA ALA A 77 10.71 -17.71 4.05
C ALA A 77 11.18 -17.63 2.59
N LEU A 78 12.41 -17.16 2.35
CA LEU A 78 13.02 -17.01 1.03
C LEU A 78 13.72 -18.27 0.51
N GLY A 79 14.21 -19.12 1.41
CA GLY A 79 15.15 -20.19 1.07
C GLY A 79 16.52 -19.68 0.60
N ILE A 80 16.83 -18.40 0.79
CA ILE A 80 18.05 -17.73 0.30
C ILE A 80 18.69 -16.95 1.46
N ALA A 81 20.02 -16.91 1.50
CA ALA A 81 20.77 -16.08 2.43
C ALA A 81 20.73 -14.59 2.00
N LEU A 82 20.35 -13.70 2.92
CA LEU A 82 20.26 -12.27 2.62
C LEU A 82 21.61 -11.59 2.73
N SER A 83 22.04 -10.92 1.65
CA SER A 83 23.21 -10.03 1.64
C SER A 83 22.88 -8.61 2.14
N GLU A 84 21.66 -8.15 1.92
CA GLU A 84 21.17 -6.83 2.37
C GLU A 84 20.21 -6.96 3.55
N VAL A 85 20.40 -6.11 4.57
CA VAL A 85 19.61 -6.07 5.81
C VAL A 85 18.82 -4.77 5.98
N GLU A 86 18.93 -3.83 5.03
CA GLU A 86 18.15 -2.59 5.01
C GLU A 86 17.31 -2.52 3.73
N PHE A 87 15.99 -2.41 3.88
CA PHE A 87 15.06 -2.29 2.77
C PHE A 87 14.29 -0.98 2.86
N ASP A 88 14.08 -0.33 1.72
CA ASP A 88 13.37 0.96 1.67
C ASP A 88 11.85 0.84 1.80
N SER A 89 11.29 -0.34 1.53
CA SER A 89 9.87 -0.62 1.70
C SER A 89 9.61 -2.09 1.98
N PHE A 90 8.46 -2.38 2.59
CA PHE A 90 8.01 -3.75 2.83
C PHE A 90 7.66 -4.47 1.50
N ASP A 91 7.25 -3.72 0.49
CA ASP A 91 6.95 -4.24 -0.85
C ASP A 91 8.23 -4.77 -1.53
N ALA A 92 9.37 -4.10 -1.34
CA ALA A 92 10.67 -4.59 -1.80
C ALA A 92 11.07 -5.91 -1.12
N LEU A 93 10.78 -6.06 0.17
CA LEU A 93 11.02 -7.29 0.90
C LEU A 93 10.09 -8.43 0.43
N ASN A 94 8.81 -8.13 0.22
CA ASN A 94 7.82 -9.11 -0.27
C ASN A 94 8.08 -9.55 -1.72
N ALA A 95 8.63 -8.66 -2.55
CA ALA A 95 8.99 -8.98 -3.92
C ALA A 95 10.04 -10.09 -4.00
N LEU A 96 10.89 -10.23 -2.97
CA LEU A 96 11.86 -11.31 -2.86
C LEU A 96 11.20 -12.65 -2.48
N VAL A 97 10.06 -12.61 -1.76
CA VAL A 97 9.43 -13.78 -1.14
C VAL A 97 8.30 -14.39 -1.96
N SER A 98 7.89 -13.75 -3.05
CA SER A 98 6.88 -14.32 -3.94
C SER A 98 7.35 -15.68 -4.49
N PRO A 99 6.53 -16.74 -4.40
CA PRO A 99 6.91 -18.10 -4.78
C PRO A 99 7.12 -18.16 -6.29
N GLY A 100 8.38 -18.10 -6.71
CA GLY A 100 8.79 -18.02 -8.11
C GLY A 100 10.10 -17.27 -8.36
N GLY A 101 10.68 -16.60 -7.35
CA GLY A 101 11.93 -15.84 -7.47
C GLY A 101 13.16 -16.56 -6.95
N GLY A 102 13.48 -17.75 -7.48
CA GLY A 102 14.79 -18.36 -7.30
C GLY A 102 15.88 -17.55 -8.02
N VAL A 103 16.83 -17.06 -7.25
CA VAL A 103 18.15 -16.46 -7.54
C VAL A 103 18.60 -16.40 -9.02
N ALA A 104 18.95 -15.19 -9.47
CA ALA A 104 20.15 -15.00 -10.27
C ALA A 104 20.76 -13.63 -9.96
N ALA A 105 21.85 -13.65 -9.20
CA ALA A 105 22.80 -12.55 -9.13
C ALA A 105 23.39 -12.36 -10.54
N GLN A 106 23.25 -11.17 -11.12
CA GLN A 106 24.27 -10.43 -11.86
C GLN A 106 23.61 -9.24 -12.57
N ALA A 107 23.99 -8.03 -12.15
CA ALA A 107 24.04 -6.90 -13.07
C ALA A 107 25.19 -7.15 -14.08
N PRO A 108 25.30 -6.45 -15.24
CA PRO A 108 24.43 -5.43 -15.84
C PRO A 108 24.13 -5.73 -17.34
N ALA A 109 23.61 -4.72 -18.04
CA ALA A 109 23.56 -4.55 -19.50
C ALA A 109 22.34 -5.09 -20.25
N ASP A 110 21.53 -4.12 -20.69
CA ASP A 110 20.80 -4.00 -21.95
C ASP A 110 19.91 -5.13 -22.48
N SER A 111 18.74 -4.67 -22.92
CA SER A 111 17.87 -5.25 -23.95
C SER A 111 16.71 -6.13 -23.45
N ARG A 112 15.63 -5.43 -23.11
CA ARG A 112 14.30 -5.50 -23.75
C ARG A 112 13.67 -6.90 -24.04
N VAL A 113 12.42 -6.98 -23.55
CA VAL A 113 11.26 -7.84 -23.90
C VAL A 113 11.35 -9.28 -23.34
N SER A 114 10.41 -9.84 -22.55
CA SER A 114 8.96 -9.61 -22.39
C SER A 114 8.51 -10.12 -20.99
N GLU A 115 7.82 -9.34 -20.16
CA GLU A 115 6.35 -9.27 -19.99
C GLU A 115 5.69 -10.45 -19.25
N HIS A 116 5.40 -10.26 -17.96
CA HIS A 116 4.04 -10.22 -17.37
C HIS A 116 4.14 -9.87 -15.87
N ARG A 117 4.58 -8.64 -15.55
CA ARG A 117 4.19 -7.96 -14.31
C ARG A 117 3.46 -6.70 -14.76
N SER A 118 2.14 -6.83 -14.81
CA SER A 118 1.15 -5.80 -15.15
C SER A 118 1.60 -4.40 -14.73
N ALA A 119 1.91 -3.58 -15.73
CA ALA A 119 2.39 -2.21 -15.56
C ALA A 119 1.39 -1.38 -14.75
N ASP A 120 1.91 -0.48 -13.91
CA ASP A 120 1.11 0.49 -13.17
C ASP A 120 0.23 1.29 -14.15
N PRO A 121 -1.11 1.35 -13.99
CA PRO A 121 -1.99 2.15 -14.85
C PRO A 121 -1.56 3.62 -15.00
N PHE A 122 -0.87 4.18 -14.01
CA PHE A 122 -0.33 5.54 -14.10
C PHE A 122 0.85 5.67 -15.08
N SER A 123 1.54 4.60 -15.44
CA SER A 123 2.61 4.61 -16.46
C SER A 123 2.11 5.01 -17.85
N LEU A 124 0.81 4.89 -18.11
CA LEU A 124 0.17 5.32 -19.36
C LEU A 124 0.04 6.85 -19.45
N LEU A 125 0.22 7.58 -18.35
CA LEU A 125 0.15 9.04 -18.35
C LEU A 125 1.48 9.67 -18.79
N ILE A 126 1.38 10.58 -19.75
CA ILE A 126 2.52 11.41 -20.19
C ILE A 126 2.99 12.25 -19.01
N GLY A 127 4.27 12.11 -18.62
CA GLY A 127 4.86 12.81 -17.49
C GLY A 127 4.79 12.07 -16.15
N PHE A 128 4.38 10.80 -16.13
CA PHE A 128 4.35 9.94 -14.94
C PHE A 128 5.64 9.98 -14.10
N ASP A 129 6.80 9.82 -14.74
CA ASP A 129 8.10 9.84 -14.06
C ASP A 129 8.76 11.23 -14.03
N GLY A 130 8.03 12.26 -14.44
CA GLY A 130 8.52 13.63 -14.55
C GLY A 130 7.58 14.64 -13.87
N SER A 131 6.93 15.48 -14.68
CA SER A 131 6.12 16.60 -14.22
C SER A 131 4.90 16.23 -13.37
N LEU A 132 4.36 15.01 -13.53
CA LEU A 132 3.20 14.53 -12.80
C LEU A 132 3.56 13.60 -11.62
N LYS A 133 4.84 13.33 -11.39
CA LYS A 133 5.29 12.34 -10.40
C LYS A 133 4.70 12.59 -9.02
N THR A 134 4.75 13.83 -8.54
CA THR A 134 4.26 14.20 -7.21
C THR A 134 2.73 14.07 -7.12
N GLN A 135 1.98 14.46 -8.16
CA GLN A 135 0.53 14.33 -8.21
C GLN A 135 0.10 12.86 -8.27
N VAL A 136 0.85 12.02 -9.01
CA VAL A 136 0.62 10.57 -9.07
C VAL A 136 0.88 9.92 -7.71
N GLU A 137 1.97 10.26 -7.03
CA GLU A 137 2.26 9.75 -5.68
C GLU A 137 1.16 10.16 -4.68
N GLN A 138 0.70 11.41 -4.73
CA GLN A 138 -0.43 11.88 -3.91
C GLN A 138 -1.73 11.13 -4.22
N ALA A 139 -2.03 10.90 -5.51
CA ALA A 139 -3.21 10.16 -5.93
C ALA A 139 -3.18 8.70 -5.45
N LYS A 140 -2.03 8.03 -5.56
CA LYS A 140 -1.83 6.67 -5.04
C LYS A 140 -2.01 6.64 -3.52
N ALA A 141 -1.44 7.60 -2.80
CA ALA A 141 -1.60 7.70 -1.35
C ALA A 141 -3.07 7.92 -0.95
N ALA A 142 -3.80 8.76 -1.67
CA ALA A 142 -5.23 9.01 -1.43
C ALA A 142 -6.09 7.75 -1.63
N ILE A 143 -5.80 6.94 -2.66
CA ILE A 143 -6.48 5.67 -2.93
C ILE A 143 -6.16 4.62 -1.86
N LEU A 144 -4.90 4.56 -1.41
CA LEU A 144 -4.40 3.57 -0.45
C LEU A 144 -4.64 3.95 1.02
N TYR A 145 -5.16 5.15 1.30
CA TYR A 145 -5.37 5.60 2.66
C TYR A 145 -6.31 4.64 3.44
N PRO A 146 -6.00 4.25 4.69
CA PRO A 146 -6.91 3.47 5.56
C PRO A 146 -7.90 4.35 6.34
N PRO A 147 -9.10 3.88 6.72
CA PRO A 147 -9.76 2.60 6.37
C PRO A 147 -10.47 2.62 5.01
N SER A 148 -10.71 3.82 4.46
CA SER A 148 -11.29 4.06 3.13
C SER A 148 -10.43 5.04 2.35
N SER A 149 -10.51 5.00 1.02
CA SER A 149 -9.88 5.99 0.15
C SER A 149 -10.33 7.41 0.51
N LEU A 150 -9.43 8.38 0.41
CA LEU A 150 -9.73 9.79 0.66
C LEU A 150 -10.54 10.40 -0.49
N HIS A 151 -11.39 11.38 -0.16
CA HIS A 151 -12.01 12.24 -1.16
C HIS A 151 -10.95 13.16 -1.77
N THR A 152 -10.84 13.13 -3.10
CA THR A 152 -9.79 13.84 -3.84
C THR A 152 -10.42 14.89 -4.76
N LEU A 153 -9.92 16.13 -4.66
CA LEU A 153 -10.25 17.22 -5.59
C LEU A 153 -9.09 17.40 -6.57
N ILE A 154 -9.35 17.26 -7.87
CA ILE A 154 -8.36 17.47 -8.93
C ILE A 154 -8.58 18.86 -9.53
N THR A 155 -7.60 19.75 -9.37
CA THR A 155 -7.66 21.14 -9.86
C THR A 155 -6.66 21.39 -10.98
N GLY A 156 -6.99 22.29 -11.90
CA GLY A 156 -6.09 22.70 -12.98
C GLY A 156 -6.83 23.40 -14.13
N PRO A 157 -6.10 23.95 -15.12
CA PRO A 157 -6.68 24.61 -16.29
C PRO A 157 -7.55 23.66 -17.15
N THR A 158 -8.44 24.20 -17.97
CA THR A 158 -9.23 23.39 -18.92
C THR A 158 -8.30 22.71 -19.94
N GLY A 159 -8.59 21.46 -20.30
CA GLY A 159 -7.82 20.71 -21.31
C GLY A 159 -6.60 19.93 -20.81
N VAL A 160 -6.19 20.06 -19.55
CA VAL A 160 -4.99 19.37 -19.01
C VAL A 160 -5.18 17.88 -18.64
N GLY A 161 -6.32 17.28 -18.99
CA GLY A 161 -6.56 15.85 -18.75
C GLY A 161 -7.04 15.47 -17.34
N LYS A 162 -7.66 16.38 -16.57
CA LYS A 162 -8.18 16.07 -15.22
C LYS A 162 -9.13 14.86 -15.18
N SER A 163 -10.01 14.73 -16.16
CA SER A 163 -10.94 13.60 -16.27
C SER A 163 -10.22 12.28 -16.59
N LEU A 164 -9.17 12.34 -17.41
CA LEU A 164 -8.30 11.20 -17.70
C LEU A 164 -7.52 10.79 -16.44
N PHE A 165 -7.01 11.76 -15.68
CA PHE A 165 -6.34 11.46 -14.41
C PHE A 165 -7.28 10.76 -13.42
N ALA A 166 -8.54 11.20 -13.33
CA ALA A 166 -9.56 10.55 -12.50
C ALA A 166 -9.89 9.11 -12.95
N SER A 167 -9.95 8.85 -14.26
CA SER A 167 -10.18 7.48 -14.76
C SER A 167 -8.98 6.56 -14.50
N VAL A 168 -7.76 7.07 -14.65
CA VAL A 168 -6.52 6.33 -14.32
C VAL A 168 -6.44 6.04 -12.82
N MET A 169 -6.84 6.98 -11.96
CA MET A 169 -6.99 6.75 -10.51
C MET A 169 -7.95 5.60 -10.21
N PHE A 170 -9.10 5.53 -10.90
CA PHE A 170 -10.05 4.43 -10.74
C PHE A 170 -9.46 3.09 -11.19
N ASN A 171 -8.77 3.06 -12.34
CA ASN A 171 -8.10 1.85 -12.84
C ASN A 171 -7.00 1.38 -11.88
N TYR A 172 -6.22 2.31 -11.31
CA TYR A 172 -5.23 1.99 -10.29
C TYR A 172 -5.88 1.41 -9.03
N ALA A 173 -7.01 1.96 -8.58
CA ALA A 173 -7.73 1.44 -7.43
C ALA A 173 -8.27 0.01 -7.65
N CYS A 174 -8.68 -0.32 -8.88
CA CYS A 174 -9.03 -1.70 -9.27
C CYS A 174 -7.78 -2.60 -9.31
N PHE A 175 -6.67 -2.07 -9.85
CA PHE A 175 -5.39 -2.78 -9.95
C PHE A 175 -4.84 -3.21 -8.58
N VAL A 176 -4.89 -2.35 -7.57
CA VAL A 176 -4.44 -2.67 -6.21
C VAL A 176 -5.50 -3.42 -5.37
N GLY A 177 -6.63 -3.80 -5.96
CA GLY A 177 -7.70 -4.53 -5.28
C GLY A 177 -8.47 -3.72 -4.23
N ARG A 178 -8.38 -2.39 -4.25
CA ARG A 178 -9.18 -1.51 -3.35
C ARG A 178 -10.63 -1.41 -3.80
N PHE A 179 -10.86 -1.46 -5.10
CA PHE A 179 -12.19 -1.59 -5.68
C PHE A 179 -12.33 -2.94 -6.40
N ASP A 180 -13.50 -3.55 -6.29
CA ASP A 180 -13.86 -4.71 -7.10
C ASP A 180 -13.91 -4.27 -8.57
N ALA A 181 -13.31 -5.07 -9.46
CA ALA A 181 -13.31 -4.82 -10.91
C ALA A 181 -14.73 -4.69 -11.50
N LYS A 182 -15.76 -5.19 -10.78
CA LYS A 182 -17.17 -5.06 -11.15
C LYS A 182 -17.83 -3.76 -10.69
N LYS A 183 -17.14 -2.88 -9.96
CA LYS A 183 -17.72 -1.58 -9.55
C LYS A 183 -17.77 -0.63 -10.75
N PRO A 184 -18.87 0.13 -10.92
CA PRO A 184 -18.96 1.11 -12.01
C PRO A 184 -18.15 2.38 -11.70
N PHE A 185 -17.46 2.92 -12.71
CA PHE A 185 -16.94 4.28 -12.69
C PHE A 185 -18.05 5.24 -13.11
N ILE A 186 -18.56 6.02 -12.17
CA ILE A 186 -19.71 6.91 -12.40
C ILE A 186 -19.21 8.33 -12.59
N VAL A 187 -19.46 8.88 -13.77
CA VAL A 187 -19.15 10.28 -14.09
C VAL A 187 -20.39 11.12 -13.83
N PHE A 188 -20.25 12.07 -12.91
CA PHE A 188 -21.31 13.03 -12.59
C PHE A 188 -20.93 14.42 -13.10
N ASN A 189 -21.54 14.85 -14.22
CA ASN A 189 -21.27 16.15 -14.81
C ASN A 189 -22.19 17.23 -14.20
N CYS A 190 -21.63 18.20 -13.48
CA CYS A 190 -22.40 19.25 -12.82
C CYS A 190 -23.15 20.18 -13.78
N ALA A 191 -22.69 20.34 -15.04
CA ALA A 191 -23.32 21.24 -16.00
C ALA A 191 -24.75 20.79 -16.37
N ASP A 192 -24.98 19.48 -16.45
CA ASP A 192 -26.25 18.90 -16.89
C ASP A 192 -27.36 19.07 -15.84
N TYR A 193 -27.00 19.30 -14.56
CA TYR A 193 -27.94 19.40 -13.44
C TYR A 193 -28.08 20.81 -12.87
N ALA A 194 -27.26 21.76 -13.32
CA ALA A 194 -27.31 23.15 -12.86
C ALA A 194 -28.70 23.78 -13.09
N MET A 195 -29.38 23.37 -14.16
CA MET A 195 -30.71 23.86 -14.55
C MET A 195 -31.87 23.02 -13.98
N ASN A 196 -31.62 21.78 -13.54
CA ASN A 196 -32.67 20.84 -13.12
C ASN A 196 -32.22 20.01 -11.90
N PRO A 197 -32.23 20.60 -10.68
CA PRO A 197 -31.77 19.94 -9.46
C PRO A 197 -32.61 18.71 -9.06
N GLN A 198 -33.83 18.57 -9.57
CA GLN A 198 -34.66 17.38 -9.32
C GLN A 198 -34.06 16.09 -9.91
N LEU A 199 -33.33 16.18 -11.04
CA LEU A 199 -32.66 15.03 -11.66
C LEU A 199 -31.47 14.53 -10.82
N LEU A 200 -30.75 15.46 -10.19
CA LEU A 200 -29.68 15.15 -9.22
C LEU A 200 -30.23 14.36 -8.03
N MET A 201 -31.37 14.80 -7.48
CA MET A 201 -32.00 14.13 -6.33
C MET A 201 -32.52 12.73 -6.68
N ALA A 202 -33.05 12.55 -7.89
CA ALA A 202 -33.44 11.21 -8.37
C ALA A 202 -32.23 10.28 -8.52
N HIS A 203 -31.08 10.79 -8.95
CA HIS A 203 -29.86 10.00 -9.15
C HIS A 203 -29.16 9.62 -7.83
N ILE A 204 -29.18 10.51 -6.83
CA ILE A 204 -28.59 10.26 -5.51
C ILE A 204 -29.50 9.36 -4.66
N PHE A 205 -30.82 9.55 -4.71
CA PHE A 205 -31.76 8.94 -3.74
C PHE A 205 -32.75 7.92 -4.34
N TRP A 206 -32.76 7.73 -5.66
CA TRP A 206 -33.46 6.67 -6.42
C TRP A 206 -35.01 6.57 -6.28
N SER A 207 -35.67 7.29 -5.38
CA SER A 207 -37.13 7.59 -5.46
C SER A 207 -37.61 8.61 -4.42
N TYR A 208 -38.52 9.50 -4.85
CA TYR A 208 -39.36 10.34 -3.99
C TYR A 208 -40.76 9.73 -3.95
N GLN A 209 -41.17 9.18 -2.80
CA GLN A 209 -42.56 8.78 -2.55
C GLN A 209 -43.00 9.43 -1.24
N GLY A 210 -44.05 10.27 -1.32
CA GLY A 210 -44.73 10.82 -0.15
C GLY A 210 -43.87 11.74 0.75
N GLY A 211 -42.97 12.55 0.19
CA GLY A 211 -42.20 13.52 0.97
C GLY A 211 -40.83 13.04 1.49
N VAL A 212 -40.51 11.75 1.33
CA VAL A 212 -39.29 11.15 1.90
C VAL A 212 -38.50 10.40 0.84
N TYR A 213 -37.19 10.66 0.79
CA TYR A 213 -36.23 9.95 -0.05
C TYR A 213 -35.96 8.54 0.51
N ARG A 214 -36.23 7.48 -0.26
CA ARG A 214 -36.01 6.08 0.15
C ARG A 214 -35.26 5.28 -0.91
N ARG A 215 -34.37 4.39 -0.46
CA ARG A 215 -33.66 3.40 -1.29
C ARG A 215 -34.66 2.33 -1.77
N ARG A 216 -34.94 2.26 -3.06
CA ARG A 216 -35.81 1.22 -3.67
C ARG A 216 -35.13 -0.15 -3.53
N ARG A 217 -35.85 -1.14 -2.99
CA ARG A 217 -35.32 -2.51 -2.82
C ARG A 217 -35.02 -3.13 -4.21
N GLY A 218 -33.80 -3.62 -4.40
CA GLY A 218 -33.41 -4.41 -5.58
C GLY A 218 -32.39 -3.80 -6.53
N GLN A 219 -31.95 -2.55 -6.34
CA GLN A 219 -30.84 -1.97 -7.12
C GLN A 219 -29.73 -1.43 -6.21
N ARG A 220 -28.47 -1.74 -6.56
CA ARG A 220 -27.28 -1.29 -5.83
C ARG A 220 -27.04 0.19 -6.13
N GLY A 221 -27.53 1.07 -5.26
CA GLY A 221 -27.20 2.50 -5.29
C GLY A 221 -25.73 2.79 -4.95
N ILE A 222 -25.28 4.00 -5.27
CA ILE A 222 -23.95 4.53 -4.98
C ILE A 222 -23.84 4.83 -3.48
N GLY A 223 -23.49 3.82 -2.69
CA GLY A 223 -23.34 3.91 -1.24
C GLY A 223 -22.76 2.63 -0.69
#